data_AF-A0A7V7PKE2-F1
#
_entry.id   AF-A0A7V7PKE2-F1
#
_cell.length_a   1.000
_cell.length_b   1.000
_cell.length_c   1.000
_cell.angle_alpha   90.00
_cell.angle_beta   90.00
_cell.angle_gamma   90.00
#
_symmetry.space_group_name_H-M   'P 1'
#
loop_
_entity.id
_entity.type
_entity.pdbx_description
1 polymer ?
#
loop_
_entity_poly.entity_id
_entity_poly.type
_entity_poly.pdbx_seq_one_letter_code
_entity_poly.pdbx_strand_id
1 'polypeptide(L)' 'MTTRKSSRKVATLELPSVLDVRAAMPLHGSLAGLRGRAVELDASQVQRLGGQCLQVLVAAAAAWRLDGV' A
#
# COMPACT_ATOMS: atom_id res chain seq x y z
N MET A 1 23.48 -28.03 -7.54
CA MET A 1 22.22 -27.71 -8.25
C MET A 1 21.73 -26.37 -7.72
N THR A 2 21.97 -25.30 -8.46
CA THR A 2 21.77 -23.89 -8.06
C THR A 2 20.27 -23.56 -7.97
N THR A 3 19.82 -23.12 -6.80
CA THR A 3 18.44 -22.68 -6.57
C THR A 3 18.21 -21.32 -7.23
N ARG A 4 17.26 -21.31 -8.16
CA ARG A 4 16.85 -20.14 -8.95
C ARG A 4 16.02 -19.23 -8.04
N LYS A 5 16.62 -18.14 -7.53
CA LYS A 5 15.92 -17.08 -6.77
C LYS A 5 14.85 -16.48 -7.71
N SER A 6 13.61 -16.92 -7.58
CA SER A 6 12.49 -16.41 -8.37
C SER A 6 12.17 -15.02 -7.86
N SER A 7 12.62 -14.00 -8.59
CA SER A 7 12.33 -12.59 -8.31
C SER A 7 10.86 -12.33 -8.58
N ARG A 8 9.99 -12.59 -7.60
CA ARG A 8 8.60 -12.14 -7.67
C ARG A 8 8.64 -10.61 -7.64
N LYS A 9 8.42 -9.95 -8.78
CA LYS A 9 8.27 -8.49 -8.84
C LYS A 9 7.04 -8.12 -8.02
N VAL A 10 7.27 -7.49 -6.88
CA VAL A 10 6.23 -6.87 -6.06
C VAL A 10 5.97 -5.49 -6.66
N ALA A 11 4.70 -5.12 -6.80
CA ALA A 11 4.36 -3.79 -7.30
C ALA A 11 4.57 -2.76 -6.18
N THR A 12 5.47 -1.80 -6.37
CA THR A 12 5.70 -0.74 -5.39
C THR A 12 4.78 0.45 -5.67
N LEU A 13 4.01 0.89 -4.66
CA LEU A 13 3.24 2.13 -4.69
C LEU A 13 3.94 3.15 -3.78
N GLU A 14 4.47 4.22 -4.37
CA GLU A 14 5.01 5.35 -3.63
C GLU A 14 3.88 6.18 -3.01
N LEU A 15 3.96 6.41 -1.70
CA LEU A 15 3.01 7.22 -0.98
C LEU A 15 3.38 8.72 -1.11
N PRO A 16 2.39 9.60 -1.31
CA PRO A 16 2.62 11.04 -1.35
C PRO A 16 3.25 11.57 -0.05
N SER A 17 4.04 12.63 -0.15
CA SER A 17 4.67 13.26 1.01
C SER A 17 3.67 13.83 2.03
N VAL A 18 2.46 14.13 1.57
CA VAL A 18 1.34 14.60 2.40
C VAL A 18 0.16 13.65 2.21
N LEU A 19 -0.22 12.99 3.30
CA LEU A 19 -1.39 12.13 3.41
C LEU A 19 -2.40 12.75 4.39
N ASP A 20 -3.18 13.73 3.94
CA ASP A 20 -4.23 14.37 4.73
C ASP A 20 -5.64 14.02 4.21
N VAL A 21 -6.68 14.64 4.79
CA VAL A 21 -8.09 14.35 4.44
C VAL A 21 -8.39 14.47 2.94
N ARG A 22 -7.66 15.31 2.19
CA ARG A 22 -7.84 15.46 0.74
C ARG A 22 -7.30 14.26 -0.04
N ALA A 23 -6.29 13.60 0.50
CA ALA A 23 -5.66 12.41 -0.09
C ALA A 23 -6.41 11.11 0.25
N ALA A 24 -7.34 11.11 1.21
CA ALA A 24 -7.99 9.89 1.70
C ALA A 24 -8.78 9.14 0.60
N MET A 25 -9.60 9.85 -0.18
CA MET A 25 -10.37 9.24 -1.28
C MET A 25 -9.46 8.72 -2.42
N PRO A 26 -8.52 9.51 -2.96
CA PRO A 26 -7.55 9.02 -3.94
C PRO A 26 -6.76 7.81 -3.44
N LEU A 27 -6.28 7.85 -2.19
CA LEU A 27 -5.52 6.76 -1.58
C LEU A 27 -6.35 5.48 -1.49
N HIS A 28 -7.61 5.58 -1.04
CA HIS A 28 -8.51 4.44 -0.99
C HIS A 28 -8.73 3.83 -2.38
N GLY A 29 -8.95 4.66 -3.42
CA GLY A 29 -9.10 4.18 -4.80
C GLY A 29 -7.88 3.43 -5.30
N SER A 30 -6.68 3.97 -5.06
CA SER A 30 -5.41 3.31 -5.42
C SER A 30 -5.24 1.97 -4.71
N LEU A 31 -5.48 1.91 -3.40
CA LEU A 31 -5.33 0.67 -2.61
C LEU A 31 -6.38 -0.38 -3.00
N ALA A 32 -7.63 0.02 -3.25
CA ALA A 32 -8.68 -0.88 -3.71
C ALA A 32 -8.33 -1.52 -5.06
N GLY A 33 -7.76 -0.76 -5.99
CA GLY A 33 -7.31 -1.27 -7.29
C GLY A 33 -6.11 -2.23 -7.22
N LEU A 34 -5.40 -2.26 -6.09
CA LEU A 34 -4.24 -3.13 -5.86
C LEU A 34 -4.57 -4.39 -5.04
N ARG A 35 -5.80 -4.51 -4.52
CA ARG A 35 -6.24 -5.66 -3.73
C ARG A 35 -6.03 -6.99 -4.47
N GLY A 36 -5.56 -8.00 -3.75
CA GLY A 36 -5.25 -9.33 -4.30
C GLY A 36 -3.89 -9.43 -5.02
N ARG A 37 -3.08 -8.36 -5.03
CA ARG A 37 -1.73 -8.36 -5.61
C ARG A 37 -0.68 -8.23 -4.52
N ALA A 38 0.49 -8.84 -4.71
CA ALA A 38 1.65 -8.57 -3.86
C ALA A 38 2.13 -7.14 -4.15
N VAL A 39 1.96 -6.24 -3.19
CA VAL A 39 2.31 -4.82 -3.27
C VAL A 39 3.20 -4.41 -2.09
N GLU A 40 4.17 -3.55 -2.35
CA GLU A 40 4.94 -2.81 -1.35
C GLU A 40 4.48 -1.36 -1.33
N LEU A 41 4.22 -0.80 -0.16
CA LEU A 41 3.92 0.62 0.00
C LEU A 41 5.20 1.32 0.43
N ASP A 42 5.73 2.22 -0.40
CA ASP A 42 6.89 3.03 -0.05
C ASP A 42 6.44 4.32 0.64
N ALA A 43 6.71 4.41 1.94
CA ALA A 43 6.39 5.57 2.78
C ALA A 43 7.59 6.50 3.03
N SER A 44 8.74 6.28 2.37
CA SER A 44 10.00 6.99 2.64
C SER A 44 9.90 8.51 2.46
N GLN A 45 9.00 8.98 1.58
CA GLN A 45 8.78 10.40 1.32
C GLN A 45 7.66 11.02 2.17
N VAL A 46 6.94 10.22 2.98
CA VAL A 46 5.81 10.70 3.80
C VAL A 46 6.33 11.59 4.92
N GLN A 47 5.94 12.86 4.89
CA GLN A 47 6.29 13.88 5.89
C GLN A 47 5.12 14.19 6.82
N ARG A 48 3.89 14.02 6.34
CA ARG A 48 2.66 14.27 7.12
C ARG A 48 1.62 13.19 6.87
N LEU A 49 1.12 12.61 7.96
CA LEU A 49 0.05 11.61 7.95
C LEU A 49 -1.09 12.05 8.86
N GLY A 50 -2.27 12.24 8.27
CA GLY A 50 -3.52 12.52 8.96
C GLY A 50 -4.28 11.23 9.31
N GLY A 51 -5.15 11.32 10.32
CA GLY A 51 -5.88 10.17 10.87
C GLY A 51 -6.71 9.40 9.83
N GLN A 52 -7.42 10.08 8.93
CA GLN A 52 -8.22 9.43 7.88
C GLN A 52 -7.36 8.60 6.91
N CYS A 53 -6.20 9.12 6.50
CA CYS A 53 -5.29 8.37 5.63
C CYS A 53 -4.68 7.16 6.36
N LEU A 54 -4.33 7.31 7.64
CA LEU A 54 -3.86 6.18 8.44
C LEU A 54 -4.93 5.08 8.54
N GLN A 55 -6.18 5.45 8.79
CA GLN A 55 -7.29 4.48 8.83
C GLN A 55 -7.45 3.74 7.49
N VAL A 56 -7.36 4.46 6.37
CA VAL A 56 -7.41 3.86 5.03
C VAL A 56 -6.27 2.85 4.81
N LEU A 57 -5.05 3.18 5.22
CA LEU A 57 -3.90 2.27 5.13
C LEU A 57 -4.09 1.01 5.99
N VAL A 58 -4.55 1.18 7.23
CA VAL A 58 -4.80 0.06 8.15
C VAL A 58 -5.92 -0.84 7.63
N ALA A 59 -7.00 -0.25 7.10
CA ALA A 59 -8.12 -1.00 6.52
C ALA A 59 -7.68 -1.82 5.30
N ALA A 60 -6.87 -1.24 4.40
CA ALA A 60 -6.32 -1.95 3.25
C ALA A 60 -5.42 -3.12 3.68
N ALA A 61 -4.50 -2.89 4.62
CA ALA A 61 -3.62 -3.94 5.14
C ALA A 61 -4.40 -5.07 5.82
N ALA A 62 -5.45 -4.75 6.58
CA ALA A 62 -6.34 -5.74 7.18
C ALA A 62 -7.08 -6.56 6.11
N ALA A 63 -7.61 -5.91 5.07
CA ALA A 63 -8.27 -6.59 3.97
C ALA A 63 -7.33 -7.53 3.21
N TRP A 64 -6.10 -7.10 2.92
CA TRP A 64 -5.11 -7.93 2.20
C TRP A 64 -4.65 -9.15 3.00
N ARG A 65 -4.50 -9.00 4.32
CA ARG A 65 -4.22 -10.15 5.21
C ARG A 65 -5.31 -11.20 5.15
N LEU A 66 -6.59 -10.79 5.07
CA LEU A 66 -7.71 -11.72 4.90
C LEU A 66 -7.73 -12.37 3.52
N ASP A 67 -7.25 -11.68 2.50
CA ASP A 67 -7.07 -12.23 1.14
C ASP A 67 -5.87 -13.19 1.03
N GLY A 68 -5.03 -13.29 2.06
CA GLY A 68 -3.83 -14.14 2.07
C GLY A 68 -2.64 -13.56 1.32
N VAL A 69 -2.57 -12.23 1.21
CA VAL A 69 -1.51 -11.49 0.52
C VAL A 69 -0.60 -10.77 1.51
#